data_AF-A0A2W0D4Z1-F1
#
_entry.id   AF-A0A2W0D4Z1-F1
#
_cell.length_a   1.000
_cell.length_b   1.000
_cell.length_c   1.000
_cell.angle_alpha   90.00
_cell.angle_beta   90.00
_cell.angle_gamma   90.00
#
_symmetry.space_group_name_H-M   'P 1'
#
loop_
_entity.id
_entity.type
_entity.pdbx_description
1 polymer ?
#
loop_
_entity_poly.entity_id
_entity_poly.type
_entity_poly.pdbx_seq_one_letter_code
_entity_poly.pdbx_strand_id
1 'polypeptide(L)'
;MSSQCDRCKKEIIHMTTTSERPFNGGTLIVTDVPVTKCDCEEDVPLADSALMAGYARMLTTHNIVGNVTVSLKDIAKNFSLQDFLPRNAAL
;
A
#
# COMPACT_ATOMS: atom_id res chain seq x y z
N MET A 1 16.47 -22.39 2.81
CA MET A 1 16.01 -22.17 1.41
C MET A 1 16.11 -20.69 1.15
N SER A 2 17.01 -20.25 0.26
CA SER A 2 17.09 -18.85 -0.16
C SER A 2 15.99 -18.58 -1.18
N SER A 3 15.09 -17.65 -0.88
CA SER A 3 14.08 -17.17 -1.83
C SER A 3 14.83 -16.42 -2.95
N GLN A 4 14.94 -17.02 -4.13
CA GLN A 4 15.54 -16.38 -5.31
C GLN A 4 14.44 -15.79 -6.18
N CYS A 5 14.70 -14.62 -6.75
CA CYS A 5 13.80 -13.95 -7.68
C CYS A 5 13.74 -14.74 -8.99
N ASP A 6 12.55 -15.12 -9.45
CA ASP A 6 12.39 -15.97 -10.64
C ASP A 6 13.00 -15.33 -11.91
N ARG A 7 13.04 -13.99 -11.95
CA ARG A 7 13.46 -13.23 -13.13
C ARG A 7 14.98 -13.06 -13.25
N CYS A 8 15.67 -12.67 -12.18
CA CYS A 8 17.13 -12.46 -12.19
C CYS A 8 17.92 -13.49 -11.38
N LYS A 9 17.26 -14.46 -10.75
CA LYS A 9 17.85 -15.51 -9.89
C LYS A 9 18.70 -14.98 -8.74
N LYS A 10 18.57 -13.69 -8.43
CA LYS A 10 19.24 -13.03 -7.31
C LYS A 10 18.39 -13.16 -6.06
N GLU A 11 19.02 -12.95 -4.92
CA GLU A 11 18.38 -13.02 -3.62
C GLU A 11 17.24 -12.02 -3.50
N ILE A 12 16.14 -12.48 -2.92
CA ILE A 12 15.01 -11.63 -2.55
C ILE A 12 15.31 -11.01 -1.19
N ILE A 13 15.24 -9.69 -1.13
CA ILE A 13 15.42 -8.90 0.08
C ILE A 13 14.04 -8.36 0.48
N HIS A 14 13.62 -8.67 1.71
CA HIS A 14 12.45 -8.04 2.31
C HIS A 14 12.90 -6.78 3.05
N MET A 15 12.33 -5.63 2.70
CA MET A 15 12.59 -4.36 3.38
C MET A 15 11.31 -3.56 3.49
N THR A 16 11.36 -2.43 4.20
CA THR A 16 10.27 -1.47 4.24
C THR A 16 10.64 -0.21 3.49
N THR A 17 9.65 0.43 2.89
CA THR A 17 9.80 1.70 2.17
C THR A 17 8.70 2.69 2.56
N THR A 18 8.82 3.91 2.05
CA THR A 18 7.75 4.92 2.09
C THR A 18 7.09 4.99 0.72
N SER A 19 5.76 4.88 0.67
CA SER A 19 4.97 5.03 -0.55
C SER A 19 4.21 6.35 -0.50
N GLU A 20 4.40 7.19 -1.51
CA GLU A 20 3.59 8.39 -1.70
C GLU A 20 2.47 8.11 -2.71
N ARG A 21 1.26 8.58 -2.39
CA ARG A 21 0.08 8.43 -3.24
C ARG A 21 -0.71 9.73 -3.28
N PRO A 22 -0.82 10.39 -4.44
CA PRO A 22 -1.66 11.57 -4.56
C PRO A 22 -3.14 11.18 -4.44
N PHE A 23 -3.94 12.05 -3.82
CA PHE A 23 -5.38 11.95 -3.78
C PHE A 23 -6.01 13.34 -3.97
N ASN A 24 -7.33 13.41 -4.23
CA ASN A 24 -7.97 14.70 -4.42
C ASN A 24 -8.08 15.42 -3.07
N GLY A 25 -7.22 16.42 -2.86
CA GLY A 25 -7.08 17.16 -1.60
C GLY A 25 -5.63 17.21 -1.08
N GLY A 26 -4.74 16.32 -1.53
CA GLY A 26 -3.34 16.33 -1.10
C GLY A 26 -2.59 15.03 -1.41
N THR A 27 -1.62 14.69 -0.56
CA THR A 27 -0.76 13.50 -0.74
C THR A 27 -0.81 12.61 0.50
N LEU A 28 -1.08 11.33 0.30
CA LEU A 28 -0.96 10.31 1.33
C LEU A 28 0.48 9.77 1.31
N ILE A 29 1.16 9.86 2.43
CA ILE A 29 2.51 9.35 2.65
C ILE A 29 2.39 8.15 3.58
N VAL A 30 2.60 6.94 3.06
CA VAL A 30 2.52 5.70 3.84
C VAL A 30 3.90 5.22 4.19
N THR A 31 4.23 5.14 5.49
CA THR A 31 5.50 4.60 5.96
C THR A 31 5.40 3.10 6.25
N ASP A 32 6.55 2.45 6.37
CA ASP A 32 6.66 1.04 6.77
C ASP A 32 5.96 0.07 5.81
N VAL A 33 5.93 0.40 4.51
CA VAL A 33 5.34 -0.44 3.47
C VAL A 33 6.29 -1.60 3.17
N PRO A 34 5.89 -2.87 3.40
CA PRO A 34 6.73 -4.00 3.07
C PRO A 34 6.91 -4.09 1.56
N VAL A 35 8.14 -4.19 1.13
CA VAL A 35 8.53 -4.41 -0.25
C VAL A 35 9.41 -5.64 -0.34
N THR A 36 9.17 -6.39 -1.40
CA THR A 36 9.99 -7.51 -1.81
C THR A 36 10.82 -7.01 -2.98
N LYS A 37 12.13 -6.84 -2.73
CA LYS A 37 13.05 -6.31 -3.73
C LYS A 37 14.02 -7.38 -4.17
N CYS A 38 14.20 -7.49 -5.47
CA CYS A 38 15.32 -8.17 -6.08
C CYS A 38 16.03 -7.20 -7.04
N ASP A 39 17.19 -7.57 -7.56
CA ASP A 39 18.03 -6.66 -8.37
C ASP A 39 17.35 -6.17 -9.66
N CYS A 40 16.29 -6.85 -10.09
CA CYS A 40 15.54 -6.56 -11.31
C CYS A 40 14.09 -6.11 -11.06
N GLU A 41 13.59 -6.16 -9.82
CA GLU A 41 12.15 -5.97 -9.53
C GLU A 41 11.94 -5.48 -8.09
N GLU A 42 10.95 -4.62 -7.89
CA GLU A 42 10.55 -4.14 -6.58
C GLU A 42 9.02 -4.20 -6.50
N ASP A 43 8.53 -5.07 -5.63
CA ASP A 43 7.10 -5.36 -5.52
C ASP A 43 6.58 -5.05 -4.12
N VAL A 44 5.51 -4.26 -4.07
CA VAL A 44 4.64 -4.13 -2.90
C VAL A 44 3.55 -5.19 -3.00
N PRO A 45 3.25 -5.95 -1.94
CA PRO A 45 2.14 -6.90 -1.95
C PRO A 45 0.82 -6.25 -2.42
N LEU A 46 0.06 -6.97 -3.25
CA LEU A 46 -1.17 -6.45 -3.84
C LEU A 46 -2.19 -6.03 -2.76
N ALA A 47 -2.30 -6.80 -1.68
CA ALA A 47 -3.19 -6.51 -0.56
C ALA A 47 -2.86 -5.16 0.10
N ASP A 48 -1.57 -4.90 0.37
CA ASP A 48 -1.10 -3.66 0.97
C ASP A 48 -1.32 -2.48 0.03
N SER A 49 -1.01 -2.67 -1.26
CA SER A 49 -1.28 -1.68 -2.31
C SER A 49 -2.76 -1.30 -2.41
N ALA A 50 -3.65 -2.29 -2.32
CA ALA A 50 -5.09 -2.08 -2.35
C ALA A 50 -5.59 -1.37 -1.08
N LEU A 51 -5.03 -1.70 0.09
CA LEU A 51 -5.39 -1.08 1.36
C LEU A 51 -5.03 0.41 1.38
N MET A 52 -3.81 0.76 0.93
CA MET A 52 -3.39 2.16 0.78
C MET A 52 -4.26 2.93 -0.22
N ALA A 53 -4.63 2.31 -1.34
CA ALA A 53 -5.52 2.93 -2.32
C ALA A 53 -6.93 3.19 -1.74
N GLY A 54 -7.46 2.23 -0.99
CA GLY A 54 -8.73 2.36 -0.28
C GLY A 54 -8.70 3.50 0.73
N TYR A 55 -7.62 3.60 1.51
CA TYR A 55 -7.43 4.68 2.48
C TYR A 55 -7.34 6.06 1.80
N ALA A 56 -6.57 6.19 0.71
CA ALA A 56 -6.48 7.44 -0.06
C ALA A 56 -7.85 7.88 -0.62
N ARG A 57 -8.65 6.93 -1.10
CA ARG A 57 -10.03 7.19 -1.54
C ARG A 57 -10.91 7.64 -0.38
N MET A 58 -10.77 7.01 0.78
CA MET A 58 -11.50 7.41 1.98
C MET A 58 -11.17 8.85 2.38
N LEU A 59 -9.90 9.26 2.37
CA LEU A 59 -9.48 10.64 2.64
C LEU A 59 -10.13 11.64 1.69
N THR A 60 -10.20 11.29 0.39
CA THR A 60 -10.91 12.08 -0.62
C THR A 60 -12.39 12.22 -0.29
N THR A 61 -13.08 11.12 0.03
CA THR A 61 -14.51 11.13 0.38
C THR A 61 -14.81 11.98 1.62
N HIS A 62 -13.88 12.04 2.57
CA HIS A 62 -14.00 12.87 3.78
C HIS A 62 -13.54 14.33 3.57
N ASN A 63 -13.19 14.73 2.34
CA ASN A 63 -12.70 16.06 1.99
C ASN A 63 -11.49 16.50 2.84
N ILE A 64 -10.58 15.57 3.14
CA ILE A 64 -9.32 15.90 3.81
C ILE A 64 -8.43 16.68 2.84
N VAL A 65 -7.81 17.76 3.33
CA VAL A 65 -6.92 18.62 2.55
C VAL A 65 -5.53 18.64 3.18
N GLY A 66 -4.49 18.54 2.36
CA GLY A 66 -3.09 18.55 2.77
C GLY A 66 -2.44 17.17 2.79
N ASN A 67 -1.21 17.13 3.29
CA ASN A 67 -0.43 15.89 3.35
C ASN A 67 -0.80 15.09 4.58
N VAL A 68 -1.07 13.80 4.39
CA VAL A 68 -1.40 12.86 5.46
C VAL A 68 -0.30 11.82 5.53
N THR A 69 0.39 11.73 6.66
CA THR A 69 1.43 10.72 6.90
C THR A 69 0.94 9.68 7.89
N VAL A 70 1.03 8.40 7.55
CA VAL A 70 0.56 7.30 8.40
C VAL A 70 1.36 6.02 8.11
N SER A 71 1.53 5.14 9.09
CA SER A 71 2.17 3.84 8.84
C SER A 71 1.19 2.85 8.22
N LEU A 72 1.66 1.93 7.38
CA LEU A 72 0.80 0.87 6.84
C LEU A 72 0.17 0.03 7.96
N LYS A 73 0.92 -0.19 9.05
CA LYS A 73 0.44 -0.92 10.23
C LYS A 73 -0.76 -0.24 10.88
N ASP A 74 -0.75 1.08 10.97
CA ASP A 74 -1.88 1.84 11.53
C ASP A 74 -3.10 1.82 10.63
N ILE A 75 -2.91 1.85 9.30
CA ILE A 75 -4.01 1.62 8.36
C ILE A 75 -4.59 0.21 8.58
N ALA A 76 -3.75 -0.83 8.58
CA ALA A 76 -4.17 -2.22 8.71
C ALA A 76 -4.79 -2.56 10.08
N LYS A 77 -4.47 -1.80 11.12
CA LYS A 77 -5.08 -1.96 12.45
C LYS A 77 -6.52 -1.46 12.50
N ASN A 78 -6.84 -0.42 11.73
CA ASN A 78 -8.12 0.27 11.79
C ASN A 78 -9.03 -0.03 10.60
N PHE A 79 -8.46 -0.52 9.50
CA PHE A 79 -9.17 -0.74 8.24
C PHE A 79 -8.78 -2.07 7.62
N SER A 80 -9.75 -2.68 6.96
CA SER A 80 -9.61 -3.84 6.10
C SER A 80 -9.95 -3.47 4.66
N LEU A 81 -9.58 -4.33 3.70
CA LEU A 81 -9.96 -4.13 2.30
C LEU A 81 -11.49 -4.06 2.11
N GLN A 82 -12.26 -4.77 2.93
CA GLN A 82 -13.72 -4.80 2.84
C GLN A 82 -14.35 -3.44 3.16
N ASP A 83 -13.71 -2.63 3.99
CA ASP A 83 -14.17 -1.28 4.33
C ASP A 83 -14.11 -0.32 3.14
N PHE A 84 -13.31 -0.66 2.12
CA PHE A 84 -13.10 0.16 0.92
C PHE A 84 -13.81 -0.38 -0.33
N LEU A 85 -14.38 -1.59 -0.25
CA LEU A 85 -15.16 -2.16 -1.34
C LEU A 85 -16.58 -1.56 -1.35
N PRO A 86 -17.12 -1.21 -2.53
CA PRO A 86 -18.50 -0.72 -2.60
C PRO A 86 -19.45 -1.81 -2.12
N ARG A 87 -20.35 -1.47 -1.18
CA ARG A 87 -21.35 -2.39 -0.61
C ARG A 87 -22.30 -3.02 -1.63
N ASN A 88 -22.31 -2.52 -2.88
CA ASN A 88 -23.14 -3.00 -3.98
C ASN A 88 -22.36 -3.86 -5.00
N ALA A 89 -21.20 -4.42 -4.66
CA ALA A 89 -20.61 -5.52 -5.44
C ALA A 89 -21.36 -6.84 -5.16
N ALA A 90 -22.69 -6.81 -5.29
CA ALA A 90 -23.49 -8.02 -5.45
C ALA A 90 -23.48 -8.35 -6.94
N LEU A 91 -22.95 -9.53 -7.26
CA LEU A 91 -23.15 -10.21 -8.54
C LEU A 91 -24.64 -10.40 -8.82
#